data_AF-A0A1G3JBW2-F1
#
_entry.id   AF-A0A1G3JBW2-F1
#
_cell.length_a   1.000
_cell.length_b   1.000
_cell.length_c   1.000
_cell.angle_alpha   90.00
_cell.angle_beta   90.00
_cell.angle_gamma   90.00
#
_symmetry.space_group_name_H-M   'P 1'
#
loop_
_entity.id
_entity.type
_entity.pdbx_description
1 polymer ?
#
loop_
_entity_poly.entity_id
_entity_poly.type
_entity_poly.pdbx_seq_one_letter_code
_entity_poly.pdbx_strand_id
1 'polypeptide(L)'
;MQDASRALPDALEAVAKRIVIALQLEAERFTASGAAPYIDLAAAQFTQVVDPANQLPGYEGAWRNARKERCGSITFNSDGSFYAEYDIFAPHPRDARWFVEMVTVWGNADHISSEATLMPAL
;
A
#
# COMPACT_ATOMS: atom_id res chain seq x y z
N MET A 1 8.41 16.47 17.02
CA MET A 1 7.86 17.20 15.87
C MET A 1 6.48 16.62 15.62
N GLN A 2 5.45 17.47 15.68
CA GLN A 2 4.09 17.07 16.02
C GLN A 2 3.36 16.33 14.91
N ASP A 3 2.68 15.29 15.38
CA ASP A 3 1.58 14.53 14.82
C ASP A 3 0.57 15.41 14.07
N ALA A 4 0.50 15.24 12.74
CA ALA A 4 -0.56 15.82 11.92
C ALA A 4 -1.22 14.69 11.12
N SER A 5 -1.75 13.70 11.84
CA SER A 5 -2.84 12.86 11.34
C SER A 5 -3.96 13.79 10.85
N ARG A 6 -4.03 14.01 9.54
CA ARG A 6 -5.11 14.76 8.90
C ARG A 6 -5.95 13.76 8.13
N ALA A 7 -7.26 13.76 8.38
CA ALA A 7 -8.18 12.89 7.66
C ALA A 7 -8.05 13.10 6.15
N LEU A 8 -8.06 12.00 5.39
CA LEU A 8 -8.11 12.06 3.93
C LEU A 8 -9.41 12.76 3.49
N PRO A 9 -9.39 13.57 2.42
CA PRO A 9 -10.62 14.01 1.75
C PRO A 9 -11.47 12.81 1.31
N ASP A 10 -12.80 12.92 1.39
CA ASP A 10 -13.74 11.82 1.06
C ASP A 10 -13.46 11.15 -0.30
N ALA A 11 -13.13 11.94 -1.31
CA ALA A 11 -12.79 11.43 -2.64
C ALA A 11 -11.53 10.55 -2.62
N LEU A 12 -10.50 10.94 -1.86
CA LEU A 12 -9.29 10.14 -1.69
C LEU A 12 -9.53 8.94 -0.77
N GLU A 13 -10.40 9.05 0.23
CA GLU A 13 -10.77 7.91 1.07
C GLU A 13 -11.44 6.80 0.24
N ALA A 14 -12.31 7.15 -0.70
CA ALA A 14 -12.92 6.19 -1.61
C ALA A 14 -11.89 5.47 -2.50
N VAL A 15 -10.88 6.19 -3.00
CA VAL A 15 -9.77 5.59 -3.76
C VAL A 15 -8.87 4.75 -2.85
N ALA A 16 -8.56 5.21 -1.65
CA ALA A 16 -7.75 4.48 -0.67
C ALA A 16 -8.37 3.12 -0.31
N LYS A 17 -9.70 3.05 -0.16
CA LYS A 17 -10.42 1.78 0.04
C LYS A 17 -10.20 0.81 -1.13
N ARG A 18 -10.26 1.29 -2.37
CA ARG A 18 -10.01 0.46 -3.57
C ARG A 18 -8.56 0.01 -3.65
N ILE A 19 -7.60 0.86 -3.27
CA ILE A 19 -6.18 0.51 -3.20
C ILE A 19 -5.95 -0.60 -2.18
N VAL A 20 -6.50 -0.46 -0.97
CA VAL A 20 -6.37 -1.49 0.09
C VAL A 20 -7.00 -2.81 -0.34
N ILE A 21 -8.16 -2.80 -1.00
CA ILE A 21 -8.75 -4.02 -1.58
C ILE A 21 -7.81 -4.66 -2.60
N ALA A 22 -7.21 -3.87 -3.50
CA ALA A 22 -6.29 -4.40 -4.51
C ALA A 22 -5.01 -4.98 -3.88
N LEU A 23 -4.44 -4.32 -2.88
CA LEU A 23 -3.29 -4.83 -2.12
C LEU A 23 -3.65 -6.15 -1.43
N GLN A 24 -4.81 -6.22 -0.77
CA GLN A 24 -5.26 -7.42 -0.07
C GLN A 24 -5.46 -8.60 -1.02
N LEU A 25 -6.09 -8.37 -2.18
CA LEU A 25 -6.32 -9.42 -3.18
C LEU A 25 -5.00 -9.95 -3.77
N GLU A 26 -4.05 -9.06 -4.06
CA GLU A 26 -2.74 -9.49 -4.57
C GLU A 26 -1.95 -10.24 -3.49
N ALA A 27 -2.01 -9.78 -2.23
CA ALA A 27 -1.40 -10.48 -1.09
C ALA A 27 -1.96 -11.90 -0.92
N GLU A 28 -3.28 -12.05 -0.97
CA GLU A 28 -3.95 -13.36 -0.87
C GLU A 28 -3.61 -14.29 -2.04
N ARG A 29 -3.47 -13.74 -3.25
CA ARG A 29 -3.08 -14.50 -4.44
C ARG A 29 -1.66 -15.09 -4.34
N PHE A 30 -0.78 -14.39 -3.63
CA PHE A 30 0.64 -14.68 -3.50
C PHE A 30 1.06 -15.21 -2.12
N THR A 31 0.11 -15.57 -1.26
CA THR A 31 0.38 -16.22 0.01
C THR A 31 -0.43 -17.50 0.15
N ALA A 32 -0.06 -18.35 1.13
CA ALA A 32 -0.88 -19.50 1.47
C ALA A 32 -2.24 -19.03 1.99
N SER A 33 -3.29 -19.84 1.80
CA SER A 33 -4.65 -19.49 2.25
C SER A 33 -4.64 -19.13 3.75
N GLY A 34 -5.12 -17.92 4.07
CA GLY A 34 -5.14 -17.38 5.43
C GLY A 34 -3.81 -16.85 5.97
N ALA A 35 -2.74 -16.82 5.15
CA ALA A 35 -1.42 -16.35 5.56
C ALA A 35 -1.13 -14.89 5.16
N ALA A 36 -1.93 -14.28 4.28
CA ALA A 36 -1.81 -12.87 3.95
C ALA A 36 -2.01 -12.00 5.21
N PRO A 37 -1.23 -10.92 5.40
CA PRO A 37 -1.55 -9.93 6.40
C PRO A 37 -2.91 -9.29 6.07
N TYR A 38 -3.64 -8.88 7.10
CA TYR A 38 -4.82 -8.03 6.92
C TYR A 38 -4.37 -6.58 6.76
N ILE A 39 -4.67 -5.98 5.61
CA ILE A 39 -4.31 -4.60 5.29
C ILE A 39 -5.52 -3.71 5.64
N ASP A 40 -5.44 -3.00 6.77
CA ASP A 40 -6.51 -2.12 7.25
C ASP A 40 -6.23 -0.66 6.87
N LEU A 41 -7.14 -0.02 6.12
CA LEU A 41 -7.02 1.40 5.81
C LEU A 41 -7.01 2.27 7.08
N ALA A 42 -7.77 1.90 8.11
CA ALA A 42 -7.84 2.68 9.36
C ALA A 42 -6.52 2.65 10.15
N ALA A 43 -5.65 1.67 9.88
CA ALA A 43 -4.32 1.59 10.46
C ALA A 43 -3.29 2.48 9.74
N ALA A 44 -3.60 2.99 8.55
CA ALA A 44 -2.73 3.93 7.84
C ALA A 44 -2.78 5.32 8.48
N GLN A 45 -1.61 5.88 8.76
CA GLN A 45 -1.48 7.25 9.27
C GLN A 45 -1.17 8.20 8.12
N PHE A 46 -2.09 9.13 7.83
CA PHE A 46 -1.98 10.06 6.71
C PHE A 46 -1.46 11.44 7.13
N THR A 47 -0.60 12.00 6.27
CA THR A 47 -0.10 13.37 6.34
C THR A 47 -0.32 14.04 4.99
N GLN A 48 -0.82 15.28 5.01
CA GLN A 48 -0.88 16.10 3.80
C GLN A 48 0.52 16.63 3.48
N VAL A 49 0.96 16.46 2.24
CA VAL A 49 2.28 16.88 1.76
C VAL A 49 2.14 17.86 0.59
N VAL A 50 3.27 18.46 0.20
CA VAL A 50 3.36 19.26 -1.04
C VAL A 50 4.01 18.37 -2.10
N ASP A 51 3.32 18.18 -3.21
CA ASP A 51 3.83 17.43 -4.35
C ASP A 51 5.03 18.18 -4.95
N PRO A 52 6.23 17.58 -4.99
CA PRO A 52 7.42 18.25 -5.50
C PRO A 52 7.33 18.58 -6.99
N ALA A 53 6.52 17.85 -7.77
CA ALA A 53 6.44 18.02 -9.22
C ALA A 53 5.74 19.32 -9.64
N ASN A 54 4.78 19.80 -8.86
CA ASN A 54 3.95 20.96 -9.22
C ASN A 54 3.55 21.87 -8.04
N GLN A 55 4.03 21.58 -6.83
CA GLN A 55 3.75 22.35 -5.60
C GLN A 55 2.28 22.35 -5.17
N LEU A 56 1.45 21.44 -5.69
CA LEU A 56 0.07 21.27 -5.28
C LEU A 56 -0.06 20.28 -4.11
N PRO A 57 -1.20 20.27 -3.39
CA PRO A 57 -1.42 19.32 -2.30
C PRO A 57 -1.40 17.85 -2.75
N GLY A 58 -0.62 17.03 -2.05
CA GLY A 58 -0.65 15.57 -2.10
C GLY A 58 -0.87 14.96 -0.71
N TYR A 59 -0.88 13.62 -0.62
CA TYR A 59 -1.01 12.92 0.65
C TYR A 59 -0.10 11.70 0.70
N GLU A 60 0.52 11.47 1.85
CA GLU A 60 1.28 10.27 2.14
C GLU A 60 0.68 9.56 3.35
N GLY A 61 0.54 8.23 3.25
CA GLY A 61 0.09 7.35 4.32
C GLY A 61 1.13 6.28 4.59
N ALA A 62 1.26 5.89 5.86
CA ALA A 62 2.13 4.80 6.27
C ALA A 62 1.41 3.83 7.19
N TRP A 63 1.59 2.53 6.92
CA TRP A 63 1.26 1.46 7.85
C TRP A 63 2.48 1.14 8.71
N ARG A 64 2.23 0.83 9.98
CA ARG A 64 3.29 0.41 10.91
C ARG A 64 2.90 -0.86 11.64
N ASN A 65 3.85 -1.77 11.79
CA ASN A 65 3.65 -3.02 12.52
C ASN A 65 3.62 -2.77 14.05
N ALA A 66 3.44 -3.84 14.83
CA ALA A 66 3.42 -3.76 16.30
C ALA A 66 4.72 -3.21 16.92
N ARG A 67 5.85 -3.26 16.19
CA ARG A 67 7.15 -2.68 16.60
C ARG A 67 7.33 -1.23 16.13
N LYS A 68 6.29 -0.63 15.53
CA LYS A 68 6.28 0.71 14.93
C LYS A 68 7.17 0.85 13.69
N GLU A 69 7.64 -0.25 13.11
CA GLU A 69 8.38 -0.26 11.86
C GLU A 69 7.41 -0.07 10.70
N ARG A 70 7.80 0.68 9.66
CA ARG A 70 6.96 0.86 8.47
C ARG A 70 6.85 -0.47 7.75
N CYS A 71 5.62 -0.90 7.45
CA CYS A 71 5.34 -2.16 6.74
C CYS A 71 4.50 -1.96 5.47
N GLY A 72 4.37 -0.71 5.02
CA GLY A 72 3.68 -0.33 3.81
C GLY A 72 3.57 1.18 3.71
N SER A 73 3.27 1.67 2.50
CA SER A 73 3.04 3.09 2.25
C SER A 73 2.02 3.30 1.14
N ILE A 74 1.39 4.47 1.14
CA ILE A 74 0.48 4.93 0.10
C ILE A 74 0.74 6.40 -0.18
N THR A 75 0.86 6.75 -1.44
CA THR A 75 1.11 8.12 -1.90
C THR A 75 0.03 8.50 -2.90
N PHE A 76 -0.61 9.64 -2.65
CA PHE A 76 -1.49 10.32 -3.59
C PHE A 76 -0.78 11.55 -4.14
N ASN A 77 -0.50 11.51 -5.43
CA ASN A 77 0.04 12.66 -6.15
C ASN A 77 -1.08 13.65 -6.46
N SER A 78 -0.69 14.90 -6.66
CA SER A 78 -1.64 15.98 -6.90
C SER A 78 -2.35 15.92 -8.26
N ASP A 79 -1.83 15.13 -9.21
CA ASP A 79 -2.45 14.86 -10.51
C ASP A 79 -3.52 13.74 -10.46
N GLY A 80 -3.78 13.19 -9.27
CA GLY A 80 -4.75 12.11 -9.07
C GLY A 80 -4.19 10.71 -9.29
N SER A 81 -2.90 10.59 -9.64
CA SER A 81 -2.21 9.30 -9.62
C SER A 81 -1.86 8.87 -8.20
N PHE A 82 -1.66 7.57 -8.00
CA PHE A 82 -1.23 7.01 -6.73
C PHE A 82 -0.25 5.86 -6.92
N TYR A 83 0.47 5.58 -5.84
CA TYR A 83 1.26 4.37 -5.65
C TYR A 83 1.08 3.89 -4.21
N ALA A 84 1.04 2.59 -3.99
CA ALA A 84 1.02 1.99 -2.68
C ALA A 84 1.78 0.66 -2.67
N GLU A 85 2.33 0.31 -1.53
CA GLU A 85 3.03 -0.94 -1.30
C GLU A 85 2.75 -1.47 0.10
N TYR A 86 2.84 -2.80 0.26
CA TYR A 86 2.69 -3.46 1.55
C TYR A 86 3.58 -4.69 1.64
N ASP A 87 4.29 -4.82 2.76
CA ASP A 87 5.23 -5.91 3.02
C ASP A 87 4.48 -7.24 3.24
N ILE A 88 4.94 -8.31 2.61
CA ILE A 88 4.37 -9.66 2.73
C ILE A 88 5.34 -10.60 3.43
N PHE A 89 6.60 -10.64 2.96
CA PHE A 89 7.67 -11.49 3.46
C PHE A 89 7.24 -12.95 3.74
N ALA A 90 6.73 -13.63 2.71
CA ALA A 90 6.24 -15.01 2.83
C ALA A 90 6.72 -15.91 1.67
N PRO A 91 6.85 -17.23 1.87
CA PRO A 91 7.09 -18.17 0.78
C PRO A 91 5.96 -18.13 -0.25
N HIS A 92 6.29 -18.24 -1.53
CA HIS A 92 5.28 -18.30 -2.58
C HIS A 92 4.44 -19.60 -2.46
N PRO A 93 3.10 -19.52 -2.51
CA PRO A 93 2.21 -20.63 -2.11
C PRO A 93 2.27 -21.86 -3.00
N ARG A 94 2.80 -21.71 -4.23
CA ARG A 94 2.76 -22.74 -5.28
C ARG A 94 4.11 -23.02 -5.92
N ASP A 95 5.15 -22.28 -5.55
CA ASP A 95 6.47 -22.38 -6.17
C ASP A 95 7.55 -22.00 -5.16
N ALA A 96 8.11 -23.01 -4.49
CA ALA A 96 9.06 -22.82 -3.40
C ALA A 96 10.38 -22.15 -3.81
N ARG A 97 10.62 -21.96 -5.11
CA ARG A 97 11.78 -21.19 -5.62
C ARG A 97 11.62 -19.70 -5.39
N TRP A 98 10.42 -19.22 -5.05
CA TRP A 98 10.11 -17.80 -4.91
C TRP A 98 9.69 -17.46 -3.48
N PHE A 99 10.16 -16.31 -3.04
CA PHE A 99 9.76 -15.61 -1.85
C PHE A 99 9.06 -14.32 -2.25
N VAL A 100 7.94 -14.01 -1.61
CA VAL A 100 7.14 -12.81 -1.88
C VAL A 100 7.58 -11.73 -0.92
N GLU A 101 8.20 -10.68 -1.46
CA GLU A 101 8.74 -9.57 -0.68
C GLU A 101 7.60 -8.64 -0.26
N MET A 102 6.89 -8.10 -1.25
CA MET A 102 5.84 -7.11 -1.08
C MET A 102 4.81 -7.21 -2.22
N VAL A 103 3.69 -6.52 -2.04
CA VAL A 103 2.73 -6.23 -3.12
C VAL A 103 2.66 -4.73 -3.34
N THR A 104 2.48 -4.34 -4.59
CA THR A 104 2.38 -2.94 -5.01
C THR A 104 1.09 -2.72 -5.78
N VAL A 105 0.56 -1.50 -5.70
CA VAL A 105 -0.65 -1.05 -6.38
C VAL A 105 -0.42 0.36 -6.89
N TRP A 106 -0.74 0.63 -8.16
CA TRP A 106 -0.57 1.94 -8.77
C TRP A 106 -1.67 2.25 -9.77
N GLY A 107 -1.84 3.52 -10.10
CA GLY A 107 -2.80 3.97 -11.09
C GLY A 107 -3.43 5.30 -10.73
N ASN A 108 -4.73 5.43 -11.00
CA ASN A 108 -5.54 6.62 -10.76
C ASN A 108 -7.00 6.21 -10.46
N ALA A 109 -7.91 7.18 -10.36
CA ALA A 109 -9.32 6.92 -10.05
C ALA A 109 -10.00 5.93 -11.03
N ASP A 110 -9.60 5.90 -12.30
CA ASP A 110 -10.25 5.09 -13.33
C ASP A 110 -9.57 3.73 -13.54
N HIS A 111 -8.26 3.63 -13.27
CA HIS A 111 -7.47 2.43 -13.52
C HIS A 111 -6.59 2.06 -12.33
N ILE A 112 -6.65 0.79 -11.90
CA ILE A 112 -5.84 0.23 -10.82
C ILE A 112 -5.11 -1.01 -11.34
N SER A 113 -3.79 -1.04 -11.15
CA SER A 113 -2.93 -2.19 -11.38
C SER A 113 -2.32 -2.67 -10.06
N SER A 114 -1.98 -3.96 -9.99
CA SER A 114 -1.33 -4.57 -8.84
C SER A 114 -0.28 -5.59 -9.27
N GLU A 115 0.80 -5.73 -8.51
CA GLU A 115 1.85 -6.70 -8.76
C GLU A 115 2.55 -7.12 -7.47
N ALA A 116 2.87 -8.41 -7.35
CA ALA A 116 3.75 -8.94 -6.32
C ALA A 116 5.23 -8.90 -6.74
N THR A 117 6.10 -8.44 -5.85
CA THR A 117 7.55 -8.52 -6.04
C THR A 117 8.06 -9.86 -5.53
N LEU A 118 8.67 -10.64 -6.42
CA LEU A 118 9.21 -11.97 -6.12
C LEU A 118 10.74 -11.95 -6.10
N MET A 119 11.31 -12.62 -5.10
CA MET A 119 12.74 -12.86 -4.96
C MET A 119 13.03 -14.36 -4.99
N PRO A 120 14.18 -14.81 -5.52
CA PRO A 120 14.60 -16.19 -5.35
C PRO A 120 14.66 -16.57 -3.87
N ALA A 121 14.07 -17.70 -3.51
CA ALA A 121 14.21 -18.28 -2.18
C ALA A 121 15.64 -18.80 -1.96
N LEU A 122 16.18 -18.61 -0.76
CA LEU A 122 17.51 -19.07 -0.34
C LEU A 122 17.55 -20.56 0.02
#